data_AF-F3GMB4-F1
#
_entry.id   AF-F3GMB4-F1
#
_cell.length_a   1.000
_cell.length_b   1.000
_cell.length_c   1.000
_cell.angle_alpha   90.00
_cell.angle_beta   90.00
_cell.angle_gamma   90.00
#
_symmetry.space_group_name_H-M   'P 1'
#
loop_
_entity.id
_entity.type
_entity.pdbx_description
1 polymer ?
#
loop_
_entity_poly.entity_id
_entity_poly.type
_entity_poly.pdbx_seq_one_letter_code
_entity_poly.pdbx_strand_id
1 'polypeptide(L)'
;DVIGHPGGATFSKFASASGYACQGAATPYMPYLLSTLDTVAWRYGVPESVYPEALIPGRREVGGLTSGDMWGSVYPRSGFIHQADDYKAASVIAQRAGDVVTRSGQVHVYQPLLAQPQPG
;
A
#
# COMPACT_ATOMS: atom_id res chain seq x y z
N ASP A 1 -7.37 1.26 5.39
CA ASP A 1 -6.61 0.61 6.49
C ASP A 1 -5.84 -0.57 5.96
N VAL A 2 -4.75 -0.93 6.64
CA VAL A 2 -3.98 -2.15 6.39
C VAL A 2 -3.96 -2.96 7.67
N ILE A 3 -4.59 -4.13 7.65
CA ILE A 3 -4.72 -5.02 8.80
C ILE A 3 -4.34 -6.42 8.35
N GLY A 4 -3.56 -7.15 9.18
CA GLY A 4 -3.15 -8.50 8.87
C GLY A 4 -4.34 -9.45 8.70
N HIS A 5 -4.47 -10.05 7.51
CA HIS A 5 -5.58 -10.93 7.19
C HIS A 5 -5.46 -12.26 7.97
N PRO A 6 -6.47 -12.67 8.75
CA PRO A 6 -6.37 -13.86 9.60
C PRO A 6 -6.21 -15.16 8.80
N GLY A 7 -6.89 -15.26 7.64
CA GLY A 7 -6.70 -16.38 6.72
C GLY A 7 -5.32 -16.39 6.05
N GLY A 8 -4.60 -15.26 6.08
CA GLY A 8 -3.25 -15.16 5.53
C GLY A 8 -2.26 -16.02 6.28
N ALA A 9 -2.34 -16.08 7.62
CA ALA A 9 -1.46 -16.93 8.41
C ALA A 9 -1.70 -18.43 8.17
N THR A 10 -2.96 -18.84 8.05
CA THR A 10 -3.30 -20.23 7.72
C THR A 10 -2.81 -20.61 6.33
N PHE A 11 -3.05 -19.74 5.34
CA PHE A 11 -2.57 -19.94 3.98
C PHE A 11 -1.04 -19.96 3.91
N SER A 12 -0.35 -19.01 4.54
CA SER A 12 1.12 -18.97 4.55
C SER A 12 1.72 -20.21 5.22
N LYS A 13 1.13 -20.72 6.32
CA LYS A 13 1.53 -22.00 6.94
C LYS A 13 1.37 -23.18 5.99
N PHE A 14 0.23 -23.28 5.32
CA PHE A 14 0.00 -24.33 4.34
C PHE A 14 0.98 -24.24 3.15
N ALA A 15 1.11 -23.04 2.57
CA ALA A 15 1.96 -22.82 1.40
C ALA A 15 3.44 -23.05 1.72
N SER A 16 3.94 -22.58 2.87
CA SER A 16 5.35 -22.76 3.22
C SER A 16 5.70 -24.21 3.57
N ALA A 17 4.71 -25.04 3.92
CA ALA A 17 4.96 -26.47 4.16
C ALA A 17 5.45 -27.18 2.89
N SER A 18 5.18 -26.62 1.70
CA SER A 18 5.72 -27.13 0.44
C SER A 18 7.21 -26.82 0.22
N GLY A 19 7.79 -25.90 1.00
CA GLY A 19 9.16 -25.38 0.78
C GLY A 19 9.28 -24.36 -0.36
N TYR A 20 8.25 -24.16 -1.19
CA TYR A 20 8.28 -23.24 -2.33
C TYR A 20 7.69 -21.85 -2.03
N ALA A 21 7.15 -21.63 -0.83
CA ALA A 21 6.57 -20.35 -0.43
C ALA A 21 7.14 -19.87 0.90
N CYS A 22 7.43 -18.58 0.97
CA CYS A 22 7.83 -17.93 2.23
C CYS A 22 6.62 -17.69 3.13
N GLN A 23 6.86 -17.67 4.45
CA GLN A 23 5.87 -17.14 5.39
C GLN A 23 5.62 -15.65 5.12
N GLY A 24 4.37 -15.22 5.25
CA GLY A 24 4.03 -13.80 5.18
C GLY A 24 4.59 -13.03 6.39
N ALA A 25 4.88 -11.74 6.20
CA ALA A 25 5.35 -10.86 7.28
C ALA A 25 4.23 -10.36 8.20
N ALA A 26 2.96 -10.53 7.79
CA ALA A 26 1.82 -9.94 8.48
C ALA A 26 1.36 -10.82 9.66
N THR A 27 1.21 -10.21 10.83
CA THR A 27 0.57 -10.84 11.99
C THR A 27 -0.95 -10.70 11.89
N PRO A 28 -1.73 -11.79 12.05
CA PRO A 28 -3.20 -11.75 12.03
C PRO A 28 -3.78 -10.69 12.96
N TYR A 29 -4.78 -9.95 12.45
CA TYR A 29 -5.49 -8.88 13.17
C TYR A 29 -4.62 -7.68 13.61
N MET A 30 -3.33 -7.67 13.28
CA MET A 30 -2.45 -6.54 13.61
C MET A 30 -2.72 -5.37 12.65
N PRO A 31 -3.04 -4.16 13.16
CA PRO A 31 -3.17 -2.98 12.32
C PRO A 31 -1.78 -2.39 11.98
N TYR A 32 -1.47 -2.32 10.70
CA TYR A 32 -0.24 -1.69 10.19
C TYR A 32 -0.46 -0.24 9.76
N LEU A 33 -1.67 0.10 9.33
CA LEU A 33 -2.07 1.47 9.00
C LEU A 33 -3.55 1.65 9.31
N LEU A 34 -3.88 2.65 10.12
CA LEU A 34 -5.27 3.06 10.39
C LEU A 34 -5.47 4.48 9.86
N SER A 35 -6.33 4.62 8.86
CA SER A 35 -6.68 5.89 8.22
C SER A 35 -7.18 6.96 9.19
N THR A 36 -7.79 6.53 10.30
CA THR A 36 -8.29 7.41 11.37
C THR A 36 -7.20 8.00 12.25
N LEU A 37 -6.04 7.32 12.37
CA LEU A 37 -4.89 7.81 13.14
C LEU A 37 -3.94 8.63 12.29
N ASP A 38 -3.91 8.36 10.98
CA ASP A 38 -3.04 9.02 10.00
C ASP A 38 -3.74 10.19 9.30
N THR A 39 -4.43 11.05 10.04
CA THR A 39 -5.31 12.08 9.43
C THR A 39 -4.56 13.04 8.51
N VAL A 40 -3.41 13.57 8.92
CA VAL A 40 -2.69 14.58 8.12
C VAL A 40 -2.28 14.03 6.75
N ALA A 41 -1.59 12.89 6.74
CA ALA A 41 -1.10 12.29 5.51
C ALA A 41 -2.20 11.58 4.72
N TRP A 42 -3.06 10.79 5.38
CA TRP A 42 -4.11 10.03 4.69
C TRP A 42 -5.29 10.89 4.22
N ARG A 43 -5.76 11.85 5.03
CA ARG A 43 -6.94 12.66 4.70
C ARG A 43 -6.59 13.84 3.80
N TYR A 44 -5.47 14.52 4.08
CA TYR A 44 -5.08 15.74 3.37
C TYR A 44 -3.95 15.53 2.37
N GLY A 45 -3.27 14.39 2.36
CA GLY A 45 -2.17 14.11 1.42
C GLY A 45 -0.90 14.93 1.71
N VAL A 46 -0.77 15.49 2.91
CA VAL A 46 0.38 16.35 3.30
C VAL A 46 1.35 15.52 4.15
N PRO A 47 2.68 15.60 3.93
CA PRO A 47 3.39 16.55 3.05
C PRO A 47 3.57 16.09 1.61
N GLU A 48 3.05 14.92 1.24
CA GLU A 48 3.37 14.30 -0.05
C GLU A 48 2.81 15.03 -1.27
N SER A 49 1.84 15.92 -1.07
CA SER A 49 1.23 16.73 -2.13
C SER A 49 2.22 17.64 -2.86
N VAL A 50 3.36 17.94 -2.23
CA VAL A 50 4.44 18.74 -2.84
C VAL A 50 5.60 17.88 -3.36
N TYR A 51 5.48 16.56 -3.33
CA TYR A 51 6.53 15.69 -3.88
C TYR A 51 6.54 15.76 -5.42
N PRO A 52 7.70 15.63 -6.08
CA PRO A 52 7.78 15.64 -7.53
C PRO A 52 6.86 14.61 -8.21
N GLU A 53 6.68 13.45 -7.58
CA GLU A 53 5.79 12.38 -8.05
C GLU A 53 4.30 12.76 -8.00
N ALA A 54 3.91 13.70 -7.13
CA ALA A 54 2.54 14.21 -7.08
C ALA A 54 2.27 15.30 -8.13
N LEU A 55 3.33 16.00 -8.55
CA LEU A 55 3.24 17.21 -9.39
C LEU A 55 3.57 16.96 -10.87
N ILE A 56 4.34 15.91 -11.16
CA ILE A 56 4.79 15.59 -12.52
C ILE A 56 4.01 14.38 -13.04
N PRO A 57 3.15 14.55 -14.07
CA PRO A 57 2.44 13.44 -14.70
C PRO A 57 3.39 12.36 -15.24
N GLY A 58 2.94 11.10 -15.23
CA GLY A 58 3.74 9.96 -15.68
C GLY A 58 4.73 9.43 -14.64
N ARG A 59 4.81 10.02 -13.45
CA ARG A 59 5.64 9.52 -12.34
C ARG A 59 4.80 8.74 -11.35
N ARG A 60 5.25 7.52 -11.03
CA ARG A 60 4.68 6.67 -9.96
C ARG A 60 3.15 6.61 -10.07
N GLU A 61 2.70 6.05 -11.18
CA GLU A 61 1.31 5.84 -11.52
C GLU A 61 0.97 4.35 -11.44
N VAL A 62 -0.30 4.03 -11.19
CA VAL A 62 -0.85 2.69 -11.37
C VAL A 62 -1.43 2.64 -12.78
N GLY A 63 -0.89 1.76 -13.62
CA GLY A 63 -1.11 1.82 -15.06
C GLY A 63 -0.17 2.82 -15.73
N GLY A 64 -0.58 3.43 -16.84
CA GLY A 64 0.27 4.38 -17.55
C GLY A 64 -0.46 5.33 -18.50
N LEU A 65 -0.08 6.60 -18.46
CA LEU A 65 -0.56 7.62 -19.38
C LEU A 65 -0.23 7.29 -20.84
N THR A 66 1.00 6.86 -21.12
CA THR A 66 1.46 6.54 -22.49
C THR A 66 0.93 5.22 -23.03
N SER A 67 0.55 4.29 -22.15
CA SER A 67 -0.08 3.03 -22.53
C SER A 67 -1.60 3.14 -22.69
N GLY A 68 -2.19 4.30 -22.35
CA GLY A 68 -3.65 4.52 -22.42
C GLY A 68 -4.45 3.77 -21.35
N ASP A 69 -3.79 3.17 -20.36
CA ASP A 69 -4.42 2.42 -19.27
C ASP A 69 -4.10 3.10 -17.94
N MET A 70 -4.64 4.30 -17.74
CA MET A 70 -4.37 5.10 -16.55
C MET A 70 -5.41 4.80 -15.46
N TRP A 71 -4.97 4.26 -14.31
CA TRP A 71 -5.82 3.98 -13.16
C TRP A 71 -5.76 5.11 -12.13
N GLY A 72 -4.57 5.60 -11.80
CA GLY A 72 -4.39 6.78 -10.96
C GLY A 72 -2.96 7.04 -10.50
N SER A 73 -2.70 8.21 -9.94
CA SER A 73 -1.40 8.55 -9.34
C SER A 73 -1.21 7.86 -7.99
N VAL A 74 0.01 7.43 -7.67
CA VAL A 74 0.34 6.92 -6.33
C VAL A 74 0.50 8.07 -5.34
N TYR A 75 1.06 9.21 -5.76
CA TYR A 75 1.28 10.36 -4.88
C TYR A 75 0.25 11.48 -5.10
N PRO A 76 -0.13 12.24 -4.04
CA PRO A 76 0.13 11.91 -2.63
C PRO A 76 -0.58 10.61 -2.21
N ARG A 77 -0.01 9.85 -1.27
CA ARG A 77 -0.60 8.59 -0.79
C ARG A 77 -1.74 8.85 0.21
N SER A 78 -2.79 9.50 -0.30
CA SER A 78 -4.01 9.80 0.43
C SER A 78 -5.12 8.80 0.13
N GLY A 79 -6.17 8.81 0.96
CA GLY A 79 -7.36 7.99 0.78
C GLY A 79 -8.34 8.45 -0.31
N PHE A 80 -7.99 9.47 -1.10
CA PHE A 80 -8.88 10.07 -2.09
C PHE A 80 -8.24 10.10 -3.47
N ILE A 81 -9.02 9.76 -4.48
CA ILE A 81 -8.64 9.90 -5.88
C ILE A 81 -9.87 10.22 -6.71
N HIS A 82 -9.71 11.05 -7.74
CA HIS A 82 -10.75 11.29 -8.72
C HIS A 82 -10.66 10.21 -9.81
N GLN A 83 -11.44 9.14 -9.68
CA GLN A 83 -11.60 8.11 -10.70
C GLN A 83 -13.09 7.84 -10.95
N ALA A 84 -13.44 7.61 -12.21
CA ALA A 84 -14.82 7.29 -12.59
C ALA A 84 -15.16 5.82 -12.25
N ASP A 85 -14.16 4.95 -12.34
CA ASP A 85 -14.28 3.52 -12.07
C ASP A 85 -13.92 3.20 -10.61
N ASP A 86 -14.89 2.77 -9.82
CA ASP A 86 -14.70 2.44 -8.39
C ASP A 86 -13.63 1.36 -8.17
N TYR A 87 -13.54 0.37 -9.06
CA TYR A 87 -12.52 -0.68 -8.97
C TYR A 87 -11.10 -0.13 -9.19
N LYS A 88 -10.91 0.81 -10.14
CA LYS A 88 -9.62 1.47 -10.35
C LYS A 88 -9.26 2.34 -9.16
N ALA A 89 -10.23 3.10 -8.65
CA ALA A 89 -10.05 3.91 -7.44
C ALA A 89 -9.61 3.02 -6.26
N ALA A 90 -10.35 1.95 -5.98
CA ALA A 90 -10.04 1.02 -4.89
C ALA A 90 -8.66 0.38 -5.05
N SER A 91 -8.28 -0.04 -6.26
CA SER A 91 -6.94 -0.58 -6.54
C SER A 91 -5.83 0.42 -6.27
N VAL A 92 -6.00 1.69 -6.67
CA VAL A 92 -5.00 2.74 -6.40
C VAL A 92 -4.90 3.02 -4.89
N ILE A 93 -6.02 3.14 -4.18
CA ILE A 93 -6.00 3.35 -2.72
C ILE A 93 -5.34 2.16 -2.00
N ALA A 94 -5.60 0.93 -2.42
CA ALA A 94 -4.94 -0.26 -1.88
C ALA A 94 -3.43 -0.23 -2.14
N GLN A 95 -3.02 0.13 -3.36
CA GLN A 95 -1.60 0.29 -3.71
C GLN A 95 -0.92 1.36 -2.85
N ARG A 96 -1.57 2.51 -2.62
CA ARG A 96 -1.04 3.59 -1.77
C ARG A 96 -0.82 3.11 -0.33
N ALA A 97 -1.82 2.46 0.25
CA ALA A 97 -1.74 1.92 1.61
C ALA A 97 -0.64 0.84 1.73
N GLY A 98 -0.54 -0.06 0.74
CA GLY A 98 0.52 -1.06 0.66
C GLY A 98 1.91 -0.45 0.55
N ASP A 99 2.07 0.58 -0.29
CA ASP A 99 3.35 1.27 -0.49
C ASP A 99 3.82 2.01 0.78
N VAL A 100 2.89 2.48 1.63
CA VAL A 100 3.23 3.05 2.95
C VAL A 100 3.79 1.96 3.87
N VAL A 101 3.06 0.86 4.07
CA VAL A 101 3.45 -0.14 5.08
C VAL A 101 4.65 -0.99 4.68
N THR A 102 4.89 -1.18 3.38
CA THR A 102 5.99 -2.02 2.86
C THR A 102 7.32 -1.27 2.73
N ARG A 103 7.43 -0.06 3.29
CA ARG A 103 8.64 0.77 3.29
C ARG A 103 8.94 1.31 4.69
N SER A 104 10.20 1.62 4.94
CA SER A 104 10.64 2.29 6.19
C SER A 104 10.65 3.81 6.04
N GLY A 105 10.49 4.54 7.15
CA GLY A 105 10.63 6.00 7.20
C GLY A 105 9.60 6.79 6.39
N GLN A 106 8.38 6.25 6.20
CA GLN A 106 7.32 6.97 5.50
C GLN A 106 6.73 8.07 6.40
N VAL A 107 6.27 9.15 5.79
CA VAL A 107 5.67 10.32 6.48
C VAL A 107 4.20 10.08 6.85
N HIS A 108 3.94 8.93 7.48
CA HIS A 108 2.62 8.46 7.90
C HIS A 108 2.67 7.95 9.35
N VAL A 109 1.52 7.86 10.01
CA VAL A 109 1.38 7.14 11.28
C VAL A 109 1.09 5.67 10.99
N TYR A 110 2.13 4.84 11.01
CA TYR A 110 2.05 3.43 10.59
C TYR A 110 3.05 2.53 11.31
N GLN A 111 2.85 1.22 11.19
CA GLN A 111 3.84 0.20 11.54
C GLN A 111 4.39 -0.45 10.27
N PRO A 112 5.73 -0.54 10.09
CA PRO A 112 6.31 -1.20 8.94
C PRO A 112 5.98 -2.71 8.87
N LEU A 113 5.49 -3.15 7.72
CA LEU A 113 5.27 -4.53 7.33
C LEU A 113 6.44 -5.00 6.44
N LEU A 114 7.62 -5.14 7.04
CA LEU A 114 8.82 -5.59 6.36
C LEU A 114 9.12 -7.04 6.74
N ALA A 115 9.25 -7.91 5.73
CA ALA A 115 9.71 -9.28 5.93
C ALA A 115 11.21 -9.28 6.25
N GLN A 116 11.63 -10.15 7.16
CA GLN A 116 13.05 -10.45 7.34
C GLN A 116 13.48 -11.51 6.32
N PRO A 117 14.69 -11.39 5.73
CA PRO A 117 15.26 -12.46 4.93
C PRO A 117 15.34 -13.76 5.74
N GLN A 118 14.92 -14.88 5.15
CA GLN A 118 15.09 -16.20 5.74
C GLN A 118 16.04 -17.05 4.89
N PRO A 119 16.92 -17.86 5.50
CA PRO A 119 17.69 -18.87 4.77
C PRO A 119 16.73 -19.84 4.07
N GLY A 120 17.02 -20.15 2.80
CA GLY A 120 16.30 -21.14 2.01
C GLY A 120 16.80 -22.56 2.24
#